data_AF-U2J9E6-F1
#
_entry.id   AF-U2J9E6-F1
#
_cell.length_a   1.000
_cell.length_b   1.000
_cell.length_c   1.000
_cell.angle_alpha   90.00
_cell.angle_beta   90.00
_cell.angle_gamma   90.00
#
_symmetry.space_group_name_H-M   'P 1'
#
loop_
_entity.id
_entity.type
_entity.pdbx_description
1 polymer ?
#
loop_
_entity_poly.entity_id
_entity_poly.type
_entity_poly.pdbx_seq_one_letter_code
_entity_poly.pdbx_strand_id
1 'polypeptide(L)'
;YCQEEINPLIPEAIVLDDQEPVTSEQLTEFSQILEEEWKSVNQAIEENPVKGKDERKTKRRKLKKVLRKVRDDFSVRAQKYETYQATFTGRNSFSKTDTDATFMRMKDDHVRNGQLKAGYNLQIATENPFVLHYDSFPNPTDTKTLLPFLDSYPHEAKTIVADAGYGSEENLLTL
;
A
#
# COMPACT_ATOMS: atom_id res chain seq x y z
N TYR A 1 26.59 6.61 13.95
CA TYR A 1 26.26 7.62 14.98
C TYR A 1 24.75 7.80 15.14
N CYS A 2 23.95 7.93 14.08
CA CYS A 2 22.48 8.04 14.24
C CYS A 2 21.72 6.71 14.42
N GLN A 3 22.34 5.55 14.17
CA GLN A 3 21.62 4.26 14.15
C GLN A 3 21.19 3.80 15.55
N GLU A 4 22.04 4.01 16.57
CA GLU A 4 21.76 3.62 17.95
C GLU A 4 20.70 4.51 18.62
N GLU A 5 20.58 5.77 18.18
CA GLU A 5 19.55 6.70 18.65
C GLU A 5 18.20 6.50 17.92
N ILE A 6 18.23 6.14 16.63
CA ILE A 6 17.01 6.01 15.81
C ILE A 6 16.35 4.63 15.98
N ASN A 7 17.13 3.55 16.00
CA ASN A 7 16.59 2.18 16.09
C ASN A 7 15.60 1.95 17.25
N PRO A 8 15.84 2.43 18.49
CA PRO A 8 14.88 2.24 19.58
C PRO A 8 13.59 3.05 19.42
N LEU A 9 13.58 4.09 18.58
CA LEU A 9 12.39 4.92 18.31
C LEU A 9 11.51 4.34 17.19
N ILE A 10 12.02 3.40 16.39
CA ILE A 10 11.27 2.78 15.29
C ILE A 10 10.02 2.05 15.80
N PRO A 11 10.08 1.19 16.85
CA PRO A 11 8.88 0.50 17.36
C PRO A 11 7.82 1.47 17.87
N GLU A 12 8.24 2.52 18.58
CA GLU A 12 7.33 3.55 19.11
C GLU A 12 6.66 4.32 17.97
N ALA A 13 7.41 4.67 16.93
CA ALA A 13 6.87 5.32 15.73
C ALA A 13 5.87 4.42 14.98
N ILE A 14 6.10 3.11 14.89
CA ILE A 14 5.14 2.17 14.28
C ILE A 14 3.82 2.14 15.07
N VAL A 15 3.90 2.05 16.40
CA VAL A 15 2.70 2.05 17.26
C VAL A 15 1.91 3.35 17.14
N LEU A 16 2.60 4.49 17.04
CA LEU A 16 1.97 5.78 16.85
C LEU A 16 1.29 5.90 15.47
N ASP A 17 1.92 5.39 14.41
CA ASP A 17 1.34 5.40 13.05
C ASP A 17 0.07 4.54 12.96
N ASP A 18 0.01 3.44 13.70
CA ASP A 18 -1.18 2.58 13.80
C ASP A 18 -2.34 3.25 14.56
N GLN A 19 -2.04 4.08 15.58
CA GLN A 19 -3.05 4.72 16.44
C GLN A 19 -3.53 6.07 15.89
N GLU A 20 -2.60 6.86 15.34
CA GLU A 20 -2.83 8.23 14.86
C GLU A 20 -2.15 8.41 13.49
N PRO A 21 -2.70 7.82 12.42
CA PRO A 21 -2.10 7.92 11.09
C PRO A 21 -2.15 9.37 10.61
N VAL A 22 -1.00 9.85 10.12
CA VAL A 22 -0.90 11.20 9.54
C VAL A 22 -1.48 11.17 8.13
N THR A 23 -2.57 11.89 7.91
CA THR A 23 -3.24 11.96 6.60
C THR A 23 -2.55 12.96 5.67
N SER A 24 -2.78 12.80 4.37
CA SER A 24 -2.31 13.75 3.36
C SER A 24 -2.93 15.14 3.55
N GLU A 25 -4.17 15.21 4.06
CA GLU A 25 -4.86 16.44 4.41
C GLU A 25 -4.12 17.19 5.54
N GLN A 26 -3.80 16.51 6.63
CA GLN A 26 -3.04 17.09 7.75
C GLN A 26 -1.67 17.63 7.33
N LEU A 27 -0.96 16.92 6.44
CA LEU A 27 0.33 17.39 5.89
C LEU A 27 0.16 18.61 4.99
N THR A 28 -0.98 18.70 4.30
CA THR A 28 -1.31 19.85 3.46
C THR A 28 -1.61 21.08 4.32
N GLU A 29 -2.41 20.93 5.38
CA GLU A 29 -2.66 21.99 6.38
C GLU A 29 -1.36 22.45 7.04
N PHE A 30 -0.53 21.51 7.47
CA PHE A 30 0.77 21.81 8.07
C PHE A 30 1.69 22.57 7.09
N SER A 31 1.66 22.22 5.81
CA SER A 31 2.40 22.94 4.77
C SER A 31 1.91 24.39 4.61
N GLN A 32 0.61 24.64 4.71
CA GLN A 32 0.05 26.00 4.63
C GLN A 32 0.51 26.87 5.80
N ILE A 33 0.45 26.33 7.03
CA ILE A 33 0.93 27.02 8.24
C ILE A 33 2.42 27.38 8.10
N LEU A 34 3.24 26.43 7.66
CA LEU A 34 4.67 26.67 7.43
C LEU A 34 4.93 27.73 6.34
N GLU A 35 4.07 27.79 5.31
CA GLU A 35 4.18 28.78 4.25
C GLU A 35 3.83 30.18 4.75
N GLU A 36 2.78 30.32 5.56
CA GLU A 36 2.40 31.58 6.21
C GLU A 36 3.49 32.10 7.14
N GLU A 37 4.03 31.25 8.02
CA GLU A 37 5.16 31.62 8.88
C GLU A 37 6.39 32.04 8.07
N TRP A 38 6.69 31.31 6.99
CA TRP A 38 7.81 31.64 6.12
C TRP A 38 7.62 32.99 5.43
N LYS A 39 6.40 33.30 4.95
CA LYS A 39 6.04 34.59 4.35
C LYS A 39 6.18 35.72 5.36
N SER A 40 5.64 35.56 6.56
CA SER A 40 5.76 36.54 7.66
C SER A 40 7.22 36.85 8.00
N VAL A 41 8.06 35.81 8.15
CA VAL A 41 9.50 35.99 8.41
C VAL A 41 10.20 36.65 7.23
N ASN A 42 9.82 36.33 5.98
CA ASN A 42 10.42 36.95 4.81
C ASN A 42 10.06 38.45 4.71
N GLN A 43 8.80 38.80 4.93
CA GLN A 43 8.33 40.18 4.95
C GLN A 43 9.02 41.00 6.05
N ALA A 44 9.14 40.47 7.28
CA ALA A 44 9.83 41.15 8.37
C ALA A 44 11.33 41.43 8.10
N ILE A 45 11.96 40.62 7.24
CA ILE A 45 13.35 40.85 6.79
C ILE A 45 13.39 41.93 5.70
N GLU A 46 12.41 41.97 4.80
CA GLU A 46 12.30 42.97 3.73
C GLU A 46 11.98 44.37 4.29
N GLU A 47 11.07 44.47 5.27
CA GLU A 47 10.69 45.73 5.92
C GLU A 47 11.82 46.31 6.78
N ASN A 48 12.57 45.45 7.49
CA ASN A 48 13.64 45.87 8.42
C ASN A 48 14.96 45.15 8.12
N PRO A 49 15.68 45.57 7.05
CA PRO A 49 16.92 44.95 6.65
C PRO A 49 18.07 45.30 7.61
N VAL A 50 18.62 44.29 8.27
CA VAL A 50 19.79 44.43 9.16
C VAL A 50 21.09 44.18 8.40
N LYS A 51 22.07 45.08 8.54
CA LYS A 51 23.45 44.86 8.07
C LYS A 51 24.19 43.94 9.05
N GLY A 52 24.63 42.76 8.58
CA GLY A 52 25.37 41.77 9.38
C GLY A 52 24.65 40.43 9.55
N LYS A 53 24.97 39.70 10.62
CA LYS A 53 24.38 38.39 10.95
C LYS A 53 22.96 38.59 11.47
N ASP A 54 21.99 38.00 10.77
CA ASP A 54 20.57 38.08 11.12
C ASP A 54 20.04 36.67 11.39
N GLU A 55 19.59 36.41 12.61
CA GLU A 55 19.03 35.11 13.01
C GLU A 55 17.74 34.77 12.26
N ARG A 56 16.99 35.80 11.82
CA ARG A 56 15.77 35.64 11.02
C ARG A 56 16.08 35.01 9.66
N LYS A 57 17.23 35.30 9.07
CA LYS A 57 17.69 34.64 7.82
C LYS A 57 17.95 33.16 8.03
N THR A 58 18.43 32.76 9.21
CA THR A 58 18.60 31.35 9.58
C THR A 58 17.25 30.67 9.78
N LYS A 59 16.32 31.30 10.51
CA LYS A 59 14.93 30.80 10.67
C LYS A 59 14.24 30.64 9.31
N ARG A 60 14.32 31.64 8.43
CA ARG A 60 13.79 31.58 7.06
C ARG A 60 14.32 30.39 6.26
N ARG A 61 15.64 30.14 6.33
CA ARG A 61 16.27 28.99 5.64
C ARG A 61 15.79 27.66 6.20
N LYS A 62 15.65 27.53 7.52
CA LYS A 62 15.13 26.32 8.18
C LYS A 62 13.67 26.09 7.77
N LEU A 63 12.80 27.10 7.90
CA LEU A 63 11.40 27.03 7.49
C LEU A 63 11.26 26.64 6.03
N LYS A 64 11.99 27.30 5.12
CA LYS A 64 11.97 26.96 3.68
C LYS A 64 12.39 25.51 3.42
N LYS A 65 13.39 25.00 4.16
CA LYS A 65 13.86 23.62 4.03
C LYS A 65 12.80 22.62 4.51
N VAL A 66 12.13 22.91 5.63
CA VAL A 66 11.07 22.05 6.17
C VAL A 66 9.85 22.09 5.25
N LEU A 67 9.38 23.28 4.87
CA LEU A 67 8.26 23.47 3.94
C LEU A 67 8.48 22.66 2.65
N ARG A 68 9.68 22.73 2.06
CA ARG A 68 10.01 21.95 0.86
C ARG A 68 9.89 20.44 1.08
N LYS A 69 10.33 19.93 2.24
CA LYS A 69 10.21 18.50 2.57
C LYS A 69 8.75 18.09 2.76
N VAL A 70 7.97 18.87 3.50
CA VAL A 70 6.58 18.53 3.78
C VAL A 70 5.78 18.56 2.48
N ARG A 71 5.92 19.63 1.69
CA ARG A 71 5.16 19.83 0.45
C ARG A 71 5.58 18.90 -0.68
N ASP A 72 6.87 18.85 -1.00
CA ASP A 72 7.35 18.18 -2.22
C ASP A 72 7.57 16.67 -2.02
N ASP A 73 7.67 16.20 -0.77
CA ASP A 73 8.09 14.82 -0.48
C ASP A 73 7.09 14.08 0.43
N PHE A 74 6.77 14.62 1.61
CA PHE A 74 5.86 13.93 2.54
C PHE A 74 4.41 13.90 2.05
N SER A 75 3.87 15.06 1.64
CA SER A 75 2.48 15.15 1.17
C SER A 75 2.26 14.29 -0.09
N VAL A 76 3.21 14.33 -1.03
CA VAL A 76 3.17 13.50 -2.26
C VAL A 76 3.20 12.01 -1.94
N ARG A 77 4.02 11.58 -0.97
CA ARG A 77 4.09 10.18 -0.55
C ARG A 77 2.83 9.74 0.22
N ALA A 78 2.31 10.58 1.11
CA ALA A 78 1.09 10.29 1.86
C ALA A 78 -0.09 10.06 0.91
N GLN A 79 -0.33 10.98 -0.02
CA GLN A 79 -1.40 10.84 -1.02
C GLN A 79 -1.25 9.54 -1.86
N LYS A 80 -0.01 9.22 -2.24
CA LYS A 80 0.29 7.97 -2.96
C LYS A 80 -0.04 6.74 -2.13
N TYR A 81 0.33 6.72 -0.84
CA TYR A 81 0.08 5.59 0.04
C TYR A 81 -1.41 5.43 0.36
N GLU A 82 -2.15 6.53 0.56
CA GLU A 82 -3.61 6.49 0.71
C GLU A 82 -4.27 5.89 -0.54
N THR A 83 -3.84 6.33 -1.73
CA THR A 83 -4.33 5.77 -3.00
C THR A 83 -4.03 4.27 -3.10
N TYR A 84 -2.81 3.85 -2.73
CA TYR A 84 -2.43 2.44 -2.75
C TYR A 84 -3.23 1.61 -1.74
N GLN A 85 -3.44 2.14 -0.54
CA GLN A 85 -4.23 1.50 0.51
C GLN A 85 -5.68 1.29 0.08
N ALA A 86 -6.29 2.31 -0.54
CA ALA A 86 -7.61 2.19 -1.14
C ALA A 86 -7.65 1.14 -2.26
N THR A 87 -6.58 1.04 -3.06
CA THR A 87 -6.48 0.08 -4.17
C THR A 87 -6.31 -1.37 -3.70
N PHE A 88 -5.64 -1.59 -2.56
CA PHE A 88 -5.33 -2.94 -2.10
C PHE A 88 -6.57 -3.77 -1.82
N THR A 89 -7.67 -3.18 -1.32
CA THR A 89 -8.94 -3.90 -1.05
C THR A 89 -8.75 -5.20 -0.24
N GLY A 90 -7.77 -5.24 0.66
CA GLY A 90 -7.39 -6.42 1.46
C GLY A 90 -6.35 -7.35 0.82
N ARG A 91 -5.90 -7.07 -0.40
CA ARG A 91 -4.81 -7.75 -1.11
C ARG A 91 -3.45 -7.21 -0.66
N ASN A 92 -2.40 -8.02 -0.78
CA ASN A 92 -1.03 -7.64 -0.39
C ASN A 92 -0.21 -6.98 -1.50
N SER A 93 -0.66 -7.07 -2.76
CA SER A 93 0.08 -6.56 -3.93
C SER A 93 -0.88 -6.26 -5.08
N PHE A 94 -0.50 -5.34 -5.97
CA PHE A 94 -1.16 -5.13 -7.26
C PHE A 94 -0.14 -4.66 -8.31
N SER A 95 -0.42 -4.87 -9.60
CA SER A 95 0.43 -4.35 -10.68
C SER A 95 0.19 -2.86 -10.91
N LYS A 96 1.27 -2.12 -11.20
CA LYS A 96 1.17 -0.68 -11.51
C LYS A 96 0.44 -0.40 -12.83
N THR A 97 0.46 -1.35 -13.77
CA THR A 97 -0.20 -1.21 -15.09
C THR A 97 -1.63 -1.72 -15.09
N ASP A 98 -1.92 -2.69 -14.22
CA ASP A 98 -3.22 -3.34 -14.09
C ASP A 98 -3.46 -3.58 -12.59
N THR A 99 -4.23 -2.69 -11.97
CA THR A 99 -4.44 -2.68 -10.52
C THR A 99 -5.25 -3.88 -10.01
N ASP A 100 -5.89 -4.62 -10.92
CA ASP A 100 -6.69 -5.80 -10.58
C ASP A 100 -5.80 -7.06 -10.50
N ALA A 101 -4.70 -7.08 -11.25
CA ALA A 101 -3.71 -8.16 -11.21
C ALA A 101 -2.85 -8.10 -9.94
N THR A 102 -2.58 -9.26 -9.34
CA THR A 102 -1.75 -9.37 -8.14
C THR A 102 -0.42 -10.07 -8.44
N PHE A 103 0.63 -9.77 -7.69
CA PHE A 103 1.91 -10.44 -7.87
C PHE A 103 1.87 -11.84 -7.27
N MET A 104 2.02 -12.84 -8.13
CA MET A 104 2.03 -14.25 -7.78
C MET A 104 3.35 -14.88 -8.18
N ARG A 105 3.76 -15.92 -7.44
CA ARG A 105 4.95 -16.69 -7.80
C ARG A 105 4.55 -17.64 -8.92
N MET A 106 5.11 -17.42 -10.12
CA MET A 106 4.84 -18.29 -11.24
C MET A 106 5.58 -19.62 -11.08
N LYS A 107 5.05 -20.68 -11.69
CA LYS A 107 5.75 -21.97 -11.80
C LYS A 107 7.10 -21.73 -12.48
N ASP A 108 8.14 -22.41 -11.99
CA ASP A 108 9.45 -22.38 -12.63
C ASP A 108 9.30 -22.85 -14.08
N ASP A 109 9.60 -21.96 -15.02
CA ASP A 109 9.75 -22.35 -16.41
C ASP A 109 11.06 -23.11 -16.60
N HIS A 110 11.27 -23.68 -17.80
CA HIS A 110 12.52 -24.38 -18.14
C HIS A 110 13.78 -23.50 -17.97
N VAL A 111 13.62 -22.19 -17.78
CA VAL A 111 14.65 -21.18 -17.59
C VAL A 111 14.87 -20.85 -16.10
N ARG A 112 14.22 -21.57 -15.17
CA ARG A 112 14.32 -21.37 -13.70
C ARG A 112 13.94 -19.97 -13.24
N ASN A 113 13.03 -19.31 -13.95
CA ASN A 113 12.52 -17.99 -13.58
C ASN A 113 11.20 -18.09 -12.80
N GLY A 114 11.24 -18.63 -11.58
CA GLY A 114 10.16 -18.56 -10.58
C GLY A 114 9.94 -17.14 -10.02
N GLN A 115 9.99 -16.16 -10.90
CA GLN A 115 9.88 -14.74 -10.61
C GLN A 115 8.44 -14.39 -10.25
N LEU A 116 8.28 -13.45 -9.32
CA LEU A 116 7.00 -12.82 -9.05
C LEU A 116 6.54 -12.05 -10.29
N LYS A 117 5.39 -12.40 -10.83
CA LYS A 117 4.76 -11.71 -11.96
C LYS A 117 3.33 -11.36 -11.60
N ALA A 118 2.84 -10.26 -12.15
CA ALA A 118 1.44 -9.90 -12.04
C ALA A 118 0.60 -10.94 -12.80
N GLY A 119 -0.46 -11.42 -12.15
CA GLY A 119 -1.33 -12.44 -12.71
C GLY A 119 -2.65 -12.55 -11.95
N TYR A 120 -3.47 -13.46 -12.46
CA TYR A 120 -4.78 -13.80 -11.96
C TYR A 120 -4.80 -15.30 -11.66
N ASN A 121 -5.37 -15.68 -10.52
CA ASN A 121 -5.58 -17.09 -10.21
C ASN A 121 -6.97 -17.51 -10.72
N LEU A 122 -7.01 -18.05 -11.92
CA LEU A 122 -8.24 -18.50 -12.58
C LEU A 122 -8.64 -19.89 -12.08
N GLN A 123 -9.84 -20.02 -11.51
CA GLN A 123 -10.44 -21.29 -11.14
C GLN A 123 -11.55 -21.67 -12.11
N ILE A 124 -11.68 -22.97 -12.38
CA ILE A 124 -12.60 -23.50 -13.37
C ILE A 124 -13.27 -24.75 -12.81
N ALA A 125 -14.61 -24.76 -12.82
CA ALA A 125 -15.41 -25.93 -12.49
C ALA A 125 -15.70 -26.70 -13.78
N THR A 126 -15.50 -28.02 -13.74
CA THR A 126 -15.81 -28.88 -14.88
C THR A 126 -16.61 -30.11 -14.47
N GLU A 127 -17.54 -30.52 -15.32
CA GLU A 127 -18.28 -31.77 -15.19
C GLU A 127 -18.46 -32.37 -16.58
N ASN A 128 -18.16 -33.66 -16.75
CA ASN A 128 -18.37 -34.39 -18.01
C ASN A 128 -17.86 -33.62 -19.26
N PRO A 129 -16.53 -33.51 -19.42
CA PRO A 129 -15.83 -32.51 -20.26
C PRO A 129 -16.37 -31.07 -20.43
N PHE A 130 -17.40 -30.62 -19.72
CA PHE A 130 -17.95 -29.28 -19.87
C PHE A 130 -17.44 -28.35 -18.77
N VAL A 131 -17.12 -27.11 -19.15
CA VAL A 131 -16.88 -26.02 -18.21
C VAL A 131 -18.24 -25.51 -17.72
N LEU A 132 -18.46 -25.57 -16.41
CA LEU A 132 -19.71 -25.12 -15.80
C LEU A 132 -19.61 -23.72 -15.21
N HIS A 133 -18.42 -23.33 -14.75
CA HIS A 133 -18.18 -22.04 -14.10
C HIS A 133 -16.70 -21.69 -14.10
N TYR A 134 -16.40 -20.41 -14.00
CA TYR A 134 -15.04 -19.90 -13.84
C TYR A 134 -15.06 -18.63 -13.00
N ASP A 135 -13.98 -18.39 -12.28
CA ASP A 135 -13.81 -17.16 -11.50
C ASP A 135 -12.32 -16.85 -11.32
N SER A 136 -12.00 -15.60 -11.01
CA SER A 136 -10.64 -15.09 -10.91
C SER A 136 -10.36 -14.55 -9.52
N PHE A 137 -9.33 -15.08 -8.88
CA PHE A 137 -8.98 -14.72 -7.52
C PHE A 137 -7.65 -13.95 -7.45
N PRO A 138 -7.55 -12.97 -6.54
CA PRO A 138 -6.30 -12.28 -6.26
C PRO A 138 -5.35 -13.11 -5.38
N ASN A 139 -5.78 -14.29 -4.92
CA ASN A 139 -5.01 -15.15 -4.04
C ASN A 139 -3.97 -15.95 -4.83
N PRO A 140 -2.67 -15.87 -4.46
CA PRO A 140 -1.62 -16.63 -5.16
C PRO A 140 -1.73 -18.16 -5.02
N THR A 141 -2.48 -18.63 -4.03
CA THR A 141 -2.65 -20.05 -3.70
C THR A 141 -4.12 -20.42 -3.62
N ASP A 142 -4.46 -21.64 -4.01
CA ASP A 142 -5.84 -22.11 -4.17
C ASP A 142 -6.56 -22.39 -2.85
N THR A 143 -5.81 -22.48 -1.75
CA THR A 143 -6.33 -22.84 -0.42
C THR A 143 -7.49 -21.96 0.06
N LYS A 144 -7.52 -20.68 -0.34
CA LYS A 144 -8.55 -19.69 0.06
C LYS A 144 -9.58 -19.40 -1.04
N THR A 145 -9.50 -20.07 -2.20
CA THR A 145 -10.35 -19.75 -3.35
C THR A 145 -11.58 -20.66 -3.43
N LEU A 146 -11.54 -21.86 -2.83
CA LEU A 146 -12.63 -22.86 -2.98
C LEU A 146 -13.99 -22.38 -2.49
N LEU A 147 -14.08 -21.94 -1.22
CA LEU A 147 -15.37 -21.52 -0.67
C LEU A 147 -15.93 -20.29 -1.42
N PRO A 148 -15.16 -19.21 -1.65
CA PRO A 148 -15.63 -18.09 -2.47
C PRO A 148 -16.03 -18.50 -3.90
N PHE A 149 -15.34 -19.47 -4.49
CA PHE A 149 -15.67 -19.99 -5.82
C PHE A 149 -16.98 -20.78 -5.85
N LEU A 150 -17.25 -21.55 -4.81
CA LEU A 150 -18.52 -22.28 -4.67
C LEU A 150 -19.68 -21.34 -4.35
N ASP A 151 -19.43 -20.26 -3.60
CA ASP A 151 -20.44 -19.22 -3.36
C ASP A 151 -20.85 -18.50 -4.65
N SER A 152 -19.92 -18.33 -5.60
CA SER A 152 -20.22 -17.75 -6.93
C SER A 152 -20.78 -18.78 -7.92
N TYR A 153 -20.76 -20.07 -7.58
CA TYR A 153 -21.26 -21.14 -8.44
C TYR A 153 -22.80 -21.16 -8.45
N PRO A 154 -23.46 -21.05 -9.63
CA PRO A 154 -24.91 -20.84 -9.70
C PRO A 154 -25.77 -22.08 -9.38
N HIS A 155 -25.15 -23.24 -9.12
CA HIS A 155 -25.83 -24.52 -8.98
C HIS A 155 -25.42 -25.25 -7.71
N GLU A 156 -26.30 -26.10 -7.20
CA GLU A 156 -25.98 -26.93 -6.04
C GLU A 156 -25.11 -28.12 -6.46
N ALA A 157 -23.86 -28.16 -5.99
CA ALA A 157 -22.94 -29.25 -6.25
C ALA A 157 -23.16 -30.39 -5.24
N LYS A 158 -23.46 -31.60 -5.74
CA LYS A 158 -23.64 -32.80 -4.88
C LYS A 158 -22.31 -33.39 -4.38
N THR A 159 -21.26 -33.24 -5.16
CA THR A 159 -19.94 -33.80 -4.86
C THR A 159 -18.90 -32.87 -5.44
N ILE A 160 -18.00 -32.42 -4.57
CA ILE A 160 -16.92 -31.52 -4.95
C ILE A 160 -15.63 -32.33 -4.93
N VAL A 161 -14.92 -32.34 -6.05
CA VAL A 161 -13.61 -32.97 -6.18
C VAL A 161 -12.63 -31.87 -6.54
N ALA A 162 -11.64 -31.67 -5.68
CA ALA A 162 -10.59 -30.68 -5.84
C ALA A 162 -9.22 -31.33 -5.62
N ASP A 163 -8.15 -30.69 -6.10
CA ASP A 163 -6.80 -31.17 -5.85
C ASP A 163 -6.33 -30.88 -4.41
N ALA A 164 -5.12 -31.33 -4.08
CA ALA A 164 -4.55 -31.15 -2.75
C ALA A 164 -4.22 -29.68 -2.40
N GLY A 165 -4.14 -28.76 -3.38
CA GLY A 165 -3.88 -27.33 -3.15
C GLY A 165 -5.00 -26.64 -2.37
N TYR A 166 -6.20 -27.21 -2.43
CA TYR A 166 -7.38 -26.79 -1.69
C TYR A 166 -7.48 -27.39 -0.28
N GLY A 167 -6.54 -28.23 0.14
CA GLY A 167 -6.57 -28.88 1.45
C GLY A 167 -6.29 -27.90 2.59
N SER A 168 -7.34 -27.25 3.11
CA SER A 168 -7.32 -26.52 4.39
C SER A 168 -8.33 -27.13 5.37
N GLU A 169 -8.07 -26.97 6.65
CA GLU A 169 -9.03 -27.32 7.71
C GLU A 169 -10.38 -26.62 7.49
N GLU A 170 -10.35 -25.34 7.14
CA GLU A 170 -11.54 -24.54 6.83
C GLU A 170 -12.38 -25.16 5.70
N ASN A 171 -11.74 -25.54 4.58
CA ASN A 171 -12.46 -26.17 3.46
C ASN A 171 -13.00 -27.55 3.88
N LEU A 172 -12.24 -28.33 4.65
CA LEU A 172 -12.64 -29.68 5.07
C LEU A 172 -13.76 -29.71 6.11
N LEU A 173 -13.88 -28.67 6.95
CA LEU A 173 -14.95 -28.57 7.93
C LEU A 173 -16.25 -28.00 7.32
N THR A 174 -16.14 -27.26 6.22
CA THR A 174 -17.26 -26.58 5.58
C THR A 174 -17.95 -27.45 4.52
N LEU A 175 -17.20 -28.31 3.83
CA LEU A 175 -17.66 -29.22 2.78
C LEU A 175 -18.08 -30.59 3.31
#